data_AF-A0A6P7F2I1-F1
#
_entry.id   AF-A0A6P7F2I1-F1
#
_cell.length_a   1.000
_cell.length_b   1.000
_cell.length_c   1.000
_cell.angle_alpha   90.00
_cell.angle_beta   90.00
_cell.angle_gamma   90.00
#
_symmetry.space_group_name_H-M   'P 1'
#
loop_
_entity.id
_entity.type
_entity.pdbx_description
1 polymer ?
#
loop_
_entity_poly.entity_id
_entity_poly.type
_entity_poly.pdbx_seq_one_letter_code
_entity_poly.pdbx_strand_id
1 'polypeptide(L)'
;MDLYCCEKPENEVRAYDDPTILHDRVLKNLLKTEDRYVLPFNASLAKTQKEVTEEMRKIVAEWMMEVCEEQKCQDEVFSLAMNYMDRFLMCCSIMKSQLQLLGTTCLLLASKFRESTPLAGETLVYYTDHSVTKQQLWRWELLVLSQLKWDISAVTPHDFLKHLFNRLPPLDEKWNISYEMVQKHAKTLITLCAREFTFSRYHPSIIACASIASALCGVGWIYKSGRSLEDLLQRLTEITNIEKDYVQQCLTLIDKMIRDSSYLEQEVQSQEVTSYDATLRPGESTPPPMEKNQEHSTALTPTDVHDIHF
;
A
#
# COMPACT_ATOMS: atom_id res chain seq x y z
N MET A 1 -16.18 34.13 12.59
CA MET A 1 -15.81 33.57 11.28
C MET A 1 -14.73 34.52 10.78
N ASP A 2 -13.44 34.21 10.88
CA ASP A 2 -12.79 32.98 10.44
C ASP A 2 -11.62 32.61 11.36
N LEU A 3 -11.66 31.39 11.91
CA LEU A 3 -10.52 30.77 12.56
C LEU A 3 -9.63 30.23 11.44
N TYR A 4 -8.55 30.94 11.15
CA TYR A 4 -7.46 30.45 10.33
C TYR A 4 -6.73 29.33 11.08
N CYS A 5 -7.20 28.09 10.92
CA CYS A 5 -6.43 26.89 11.25
C CYS A 5 -5.33 26.72 10.19
N CYS A 6 -4.23 27.45 10.33
CA CYS A 6 -2.99 27.18 9.61
C CYS A 6 -2.18 26.12 10.36
N GLU A 7 -2.68 24.89 10.44
CA GLU A 7 -1.82 23.74 10.75
C GLU A 7 -1.08 23.35 9.46
N LYS A 8 0.03 24.04 9.20
CA LYS A 8 1.08 23.49 8.34
C LYS A 8 1.89 22.50 9.20
N PRO A 9 2.43 21.40 8.62
CA PRO A 9 3.29 20.47 9.35
C PRO A 9 4.68 21.09 9.49
N GLU A 10 4.82 22.14 10.29
CA GLU A 10 6.09 22.86 10.52
C GLU A 10 7.01 22.16 11.54
N ASN A 11 6.60 21.00 12.09
CA ASN A 11 7.32 20.32 13.20
C ASN A 11 7.95 18.96 12.84
N GLU A 12 8.12 18.61 11.57
CA GLU A 12 8.98 17.48 11.22
C GLU A 12 10.45 17.91 11.27
N VAL A 13 11.08 17.76 12.44
CA VAL A 13 12.52 17.92 12.58
C VAL A 13 13.20 16.74 11.89
N ARG A 14 13.61 16.92 10.64
CA ARG A 14 14.39 15.92 9.90
C ARG A 14 15.83 15.89 10.43
N ALA A 15 16.37 14.70 10.61
CA ALA A 15 17.79 14.53 10.86
C ALA A 15 18.60 15.11 9.69
N TYR A 16 19.81 15.59 9.97
CA TYR A 16 20.75 16.00 8.93
C TYR A 16 21.15 14.77 8.08
N ASP A 17 21.47 15.00 6.81
CA ASP A 17 21.94 13.93 5.93
C ASP A 17 23.26 13.35 6.47
N ASP A 18 23.25 12.06 6.81
CA ASP A 18 24.47 11.35 7.19
C ASP A 18 25.24 10.97 5.91
N PRO A 19 26.43 11.56 5.67
CA PRO A 19 27.19 11.29 4.46
C PRO A 19 27.62 9.82 4.38
N THR A 20 27.69 9.12 5.51
CA THR A 20 28.11 7.73 5.58
C THR A 20 27.00 6.73 5.28
N ILE A 21 25.73 7.15 5.32
CA ILE A 21 24.59 6.24 5.20
C ILE A 21 24.53 5.57 3.83
N LEU A 22 24.94 6.26 2.77
CA LEU A 22 24.89 5.74 1.40
C LEU A 22 26.13 4.95 0.99
N HIS A 23 27.12 4.75 1.87
CA HIS A 23 28.31 3.97 1.57
C HIS A 23 28.03 2.47 1.33
N ASP A 24 28.91 1.81 0.58
CA ASP A 24 28.78 0.38 0.23
C ASP A 24 28.71 -0.55 1.45
N ARG A 25 29.37 -0.17 2.55
CA ARG A 25 29.31 -0.93 3.80
C ARG A 25 27.88 -1.07 4.31
N VAL A 26 27.09 -0.01 4.22
CA VAL A 26 25.71 0.01 4.71
C VAL A 26 24.83 -0.86 3.81
N LEU A 27 24.95 -0.73 2.49
CA LEU A 27 24.22 -1.58 1.54
C LEU A 27 24.54 -3.07 1.75
N LYS A 28 25.83 -3.43 1.92
CA LYS A 28 26.24 -4.82 2.22
C LYS A 28 25.64 -5.34 3.52
N ASN A 29 25.53 -4.50 4.55
CA ASN A 29 24.89 -4.88 5.81
C ASN A 29 23.38 -5.07 5.64
N LEU A 30 22.70 -4.21 4.86
CA LEU A 30 21.28 -4.36 4.56
C LEU A 30 21.01 -5.68 3.82
N LEU A 31 21.77 -5.96 2.75
CA LEU A 31 21.68 -7.21 1.97
C LEU A 31 21.96 -8.46 2.83
N LYS A 32 22.83 -8.36 3.84
CA LYS A 32 23.08 -9.48 4.75
C LYS A 32 21.96 -9.68 5.77
N THR A 33 21.27 -8.61 6.15
CA THR A 33 20.29 -8.64 7.24
C THR A 33 18.89 -9.02 6.73
N GLU A 34 18.59 -8.76 5.46
CA GLU A 34 17.27 -9.02 4.88
C GLU A 34 16.83 -10.49 4.94
N ASP A 35 17.77 -11.45 4.85
CA ASP A 35 17.50 -12.90 4.97
C ASP A 35 16.73 -13.27 6.26
N ARG A 36 16.89 -12.47 7.32
CA ARG A 36 16.25 -12.71 8.62
C ARG A 36 14.74 -12.47 8.60
N TYR A 37 14.26 -11.69 7.64
CA TYR A 37 12.89 -11.14 7.63
C TYR A 37 12.02 -11.71 6.50
N VAL A 38 12.59 -12.55 5.63
CA VAL A 38 11.90 -13.19 4.52
C VAL A 38 11.26 -14.49 4.97
N LEU A 39 10.07 -14.79 4.44
CA LEU A 39 9.43 -16.07 4.70
C LEU A 39 10.11 -17.18 3.88
N PRO A 40 10.25 -18.41 4.41
CA PRO A 40 10.77 -19.53 3.64
C PRO A 40 10.03 -19.70 2.31
N PHE A 41 10.72 -20.12 1.25
CA PHE A 41 10.11 -20.26 -0.09
C PHE A 41 8.85 -21.16 -0.12
N ASN A 42 8.82 -22.19 0.73
CA ASN A 42 7.69 -23.10 0.87
C ASN A 42 6.67 -22.67 1.95
N ALA A 43 6.78 -21.44 2.45
CA ALA A 43 5.86 -20.86 3.40
C ALA A 43 4.48 -20.72 2.76
N SER A 44 3.48 -21.24 3.46
CA SER A 44 2.09 -21.15 3.08
C SER A 44 1.30 -20.94 4.36
N LEU A 45 0.40 -19.96 4.35
CA LEU A 45 -0.48 -19.71 5.48
C LEU A 45 -1.28 -20.97 5.86
N ALA A 46 -1.66 -21.79 4.88
CA ALA A 46 -2.41 -23.03 5.10
C ALA A 46 -1.70 -24.07 5.98
N LYS A 47 -0.37 -23.98 6.16
CA LYS A 47 0.38 -24.90 7.05
C LYS A 47 0.23 -24.53 8.52
N THR A 48 0.08 -23.24 8.83
CA THR A 48 -0.01 -22.73 10.20
C THR A 48 -1.43 -22.32 10.58
N GLN A 49 -2.15 -21.69 9.66
CA GLN A 49 -3.48 -21.11 9.87
C GLN A 49 -4.59 -22.13 9.61
N LYS A 50 -5.59 -22.14 10.50
CA LYS A 50 -6.80 -22.97 10.36
C LYS A 50 -7.94 -22.23 9.67
N GLU A 51 -8.08 -20.93 9.92
CA GLU A 51 -9.18 -20.10 9.39
C GLU A 51 -8.71 -19.02 8.43
N VAL A 52 -7.56 -18.40 8.69
CA VAL A 52 -7.05 -17.29 7.88
C VAL A 52 -6.50 -17.79 6.55
N THR A 53 -7.02 -17.24 5.46
CA THR A 53 -6.56 -17.49 4.10
C THR A 53 -5.70 -16.34 3.57
N GLU A 54 -4.97 -16.58 2.48
CA GLU A 54 -4.20 -15.54 1.77
C GLU A 54 -5.12 -14.39 1.30
N GLU A 55 -6.35 -14.71 0.89
CA GLU A 55 -7.36 -13.72 0.48
C GLU A 55 -7.81 -12.82 1.64
N MET A 56 -8.10 -13.40 2.81
CA MET A 56 -8.45 -12.60 4.00
C MET A 56 -7.29 -11.68 4.41
N ARG A 57 -6.05 -12.18 4.30
CA ARG A 57 -4.85 -11.38 4.53
C ARG A 57 -4.74 -10.22 3.54
N LYS A 58 -5.07 -10.43 2.27
CA LYS A 58 -5.08 -9.39 1.24
C LYS A 58 -6.11 -8.29 1.54
N ILE A 59 -7.33 -8.65 1.94
CA ILE A 59 -8.38 -7.69 2.35
C ILE A 59 -7.90 -6.80 3.50
N VAL A 60 -7.27 -7.38 4.52
CA VAL A 60 -6.72 -6.60 5.64
C VAL A 60 -5.52 -5.75 5.21
N ALA A 61 -4.70 -6.24 4.27
CA ALA A 61 -3.59 -5.46 3.70
C ALA A 61 -4.09 -4.22 2.94
N GLU A 62 -5.16 -4.36 2.17
CA GLU A 62 -5.81 -3.24 1.45
C GLU A 62 -6.33 -2.20 2.43
N TRP A 63 -7.09 -2.62 3.44
CA TRP A 63 -7.54 -1.73 4.51
C TRP A 63 -6.36 -1.05 5.24
N MET A 64 -5.28 -1.78 5.56
CA MET A 64 -4.09 -1.20 6.19
C MET A 64 -3.40 -0.14 5.32
N MET A 65 -3.37 -0.36 4.01
CA MET A 65 -2.84 0.59 3.03
C MET A 65 -3.67 1.87 3.01
N GLU A 66 -5.00 1.76 2.91
CA GLU A 66 -5.93 2.90 2.95
C GLU A 66 -5.79 3.73 4.22
N VAL A 67 -5.66 3.08 5.38
CA VAL A 67 -5.41 3.77 6.66
C VAL A 67 -4.09 4.56 6.63
N CYS A 68 -3.03 3.97 6.05
CA CYS A 68 -1.75 4.67 5.93
C CYS A 68 -1.82 5.86 4.97
N GLU A 69 -2.56 5.75 3.87
CA GLU A 69 -2.74 6.84 2.91
C GLU A 69 -3.54 8.00 3.51
N GLU A 70 -4.66 7.70 4.20
CA GLU A 70 -5.50 8.71 4.84
C GLU A 70 -4.76 9.44 5.98
N GLN A 71 -3.97 8.69 6.76
CA GLN A 71 -3.13 9.26 7.82
C GLN A 71 -1.82 9.88 7.31
N LYS A 72 -1.55 9.78 5.99
CA LYS A 72 -0.32 10.27 5.34
C LYS A 72 0.95 9.74 6.03
N CYS A 73 0.92 8.46 6.40
CA CYS A 73 2.06 7.79 7.01
C CYS A 73 3.28 7.82 6.09
N GLN A 74 4.47 7.70 6.68
CA GLN A 74 5.69 7.45 5.89
C GLN A 74 5.56 6.13 5.11
N ASP A 75 6.12 6.09 3.88
CA ASP A 75 5.98 4.97 2.94
C ASP A 75 6.42 3.62 3.56
N GLU A 76 7.40 3.65 4.47
CA GLU A 76 7.94 2.47 5.15
C GLU A 76 6.95 1.82 6.13
N VAL A 77 6.00 2.57 6.70
CA VAL A 77 5.11 2.11 7.77
C VAL A 77 4.29 0.91 7.33
N PHE A 78 3.63 1.02 6.17
CA PHE A 78 2.80 -0.05 5.64
C PHE A 78 3.62 -1.32 5.36
N SER A 79 4.73 -1.19 4.63
CA SER A 79 5.60 -2.34 4.30
C SER A 79 6.12 -3.06 5.55
N LEU A 80 6.46 -2.29 6.59
CA LEU A 80 6.93 -2.83 7.85
C LEU A 80 5.81 -3.52 8.64
N ALA A 81 4.60 -2.94 8.67
CA ALA A 81 3.44 -3.55 9.28
C ALA A 81 3.07 -4.89 8.61
N MET A 82 3.17 -4.96 7.28
CA MET A 82 2.96 -6.20 6.53
C MET A 82 4.01 -7.26 6.88
N ASN A 83 5.29 -6.87 7.03
CA ASN A 83 6.33 -7.78 7.51
C ASN A 83 6.01 -8.37 8.88
N TYR A 84 5.53 -7.56 9.83
CA TYR A 84 5.13 -8.03 11.15
C TYR A 84 3.95 -8.98 11.09
N MET A 85 2.92 -8.63 10.32
CA MET A 85 1.71 -9.45 10.19
C MET A 85 2.06 -10.82 9.60
N ASP A 86 2.80 -10.86 8.49
CA ASP A 86 3.15 -12.11 7.82
C ASP A 86 4.04 -13.00 8.69
N ARG A 87 5.04 -12.43 9.39
CA ARG A 87 5.88 -13.18 10.34
C ARG A 87 5.07 -13.72 11.52
N PHE A 88 4.14 -12.94 12.04
CA PHE A 88 3.27 -13.37 13.13
C PHE A 88 2.35 -14.52 12.69
N LEU A 89 1.74 -14.41 11.50
CA LEU A 89 0.89 -15.46 10.93
C LEU A 89 1.67 -16.75 10.61
N MET A 90 2.99 -16.70 10.46
CA MET A 90 3.81 -17.91 10.31
C MET A 90 4.01 -18.69 11.62
N CYS A 91 3.95 -18.05 12.78
CA CYS A 91 4.18 -18.70 14.07
C CYS A 91 2.94 -18.84 14.96
N CYS A 92 1.85 -18.12 14.68
CA CYS A 92 0.67 -18.08 15.54
C CYS A 92 -0.62 -18.26 14.73
N SER A 93 -1.34 -19.36 14.96
CA SER A 93 -2.68 -19.57 14.41
C SER A 93 -3.69 -18.66 15.13
N ILE A 94 -4.46 -17.90 14.36
CA ILE A 94 -5.51 -17.02 14.89
C ILE A 94 -6.86 -17.31 14.23
N MET A 95 -7.93 -16.80 14.82
CA MET A 95 -9.26 -16.80 14.21
C MET A 95 -9.38 -15.67 13.20
N LYS A 96 -10.24 -15.82 12.19
CA LYS A 96 -10.48 -14.76 11.19
C LYS A 96 -10.94 -13.43 11.80
N SER A 97 -11.70 -13.49 12.90
CA SER A 97 -12.16 -12.30 13.65
C SER A 97 -11.04 -11.51 14.33
N GLN A 98 -9.86 -12.11 14.49
CA GLN A 98 -8.70 -11.48 15.11
C GLN A 98 -7.75 -10.86 14.07
N LEU A 99 -7.98 -11.08 12.78
CA LEU A 99 -7.07 -10.65 11.73
C LEU A 99 -7.00 -9.13 11.60
N GLN A 100 -8.14 -8.43 11.68
CA GLN A 100 -8.15 -6.96 11.67
C GLN A 100 -7.40 -6.42 12.90
N LEU A 101 -7.62 -7.00 14.09
CA LEU A 101 -6.88 -6.64 15.32
C LEU A 101 -5.37 -6.83 15.17
N LEU A 102 -4.92 -7.92 14.54
CA LEU A 102 -3.51 -8.13 14.23
C LEU A 102 -2.99 -7.01 13.30
N GLY A 103 -3.70 -6.73 12.20
CA GLY A 103 -3.34 -5.66 11.26
C GLY A 103 -3.24 -4.28 11.94
N THR A 104 -4.24 -3.92 12.75
CA THR A 104 -4.23 -2.69 13.55
C THR A 104 -3.03 -2.61 14.50
N THR A 105 -2.69 -3.73 15.15
CA THR A 105 -1.55 -3.81 16.05
C THR A 105 -0.23 -3.66 15.30
N CYS A 106 -0.11 -4.28 14.13
CA CYS A 106 1.06 -4.17 13.28
C CYS A 106 1.26 -2.74 12.76
N LEU A 107 0.19 -2.03 12.39
CA LEU A 107 0.25 -0.60 12.06
C LEU A 107 0.75 0.25 13.22
N LEU A 108 0.22 0.03 14.44
CA LEU A 108 0.67 0.74 15.64
C LEU A 108 2.17 0.54 15.89
N LEU A 109 2.64 -0.71 15.79
CA LEU A 109 4.05 -1.04 16.01
C LEU A 109 4.95 -0.45 14.93
N ALA A 110 4.52 -0.47 13.67
CA ALA A 110 5.29 0.06 12.56
C ALA A 110 5.38 1.59 12.61
N SER A 111 4.28 2.27 12.94
CA SER A 111 4.26 3.73 13.10
C SER A 111 5.16 4.18 14.24
N LYS A 112 5.11 3.50 15.39
CA LYS A 112 6.04 3.73 16.52
C LYS A 112 7.50 3.57 16.15
N PHE A 113 7.81 2.73 15.17
CA PHE A 113 9.18 2.46 14.76
C PHE A 113 9.70 3.41 13.67
N ARG A 114 8.85 3.84 12.73
CA ARG A 114 9.27 4.61 11.55
C ARG A 114 8.85 6.08 11.57
N GLU A 115 7.84 6.45 12.36
CA GLU A 115 7.33 7.83 12.39
C GLU A 115 7.85 8.60 13.60
N SER A 116 8.08 9.90 13.40
CA SER A 116 8.37 10.83 14.49
C SER A 116 7.16 10.99 15.42
N THR A 117 5.96 10.99 14.84
CA THR A 117 4.68 11.05 15.54
C THR A 117 3.86 9.83 15.15
N PRO A 118 3.85 8.77 15.96
CA PRO A 118 3.17 7.53 15.59
C PRO A 118 1.65 7.68 15.65
N LEU A 119 0.96 6.87 14.84
CA LEU A 119 -0.49 6.72 14.90
C LEU A 119 -1.00 6.49 16.34
N ALA A 120 -1.94 7.33 16.76
CA ALA A 120 -2.57 7.18 18.07
C ALA A 120 -3.44 5.91 18.11
N GLY A 121 -3.48 5.24 19.26
CA GLY A 121 -4.30 4.04 19.44
C GLY A 121 -5.80 4.33 19.25
N GLU A 122 -6.25 5.51 19.66
CA GLU A 122 -7.62 6.00 19.44
C GLU A 122 -7.97 6.13 17.96
N THR A 123 -7.07 6.69 17.16
CA THR A 123 -7.23 6.82 15.71
C THR A 123 -7.34 5.44 15.06
N LEU A 124 -6.48 4.51 15.44
CA LEU A 124 -6.52 3.15 14.93
C LEU A 124 -7.81 2.41 15.32
N VAL A 125 -8.30 2.61 16.54
CA VAL A 125 -9.61 2.07 16.98
C VAL A 125 -10.75 2.65 16.14
N TYR A 126 -10.70 3.95 15.83
CA TYR A 126 -11.68 4.60 14.96
C TYR A 126 -11.71 3.98 13.55
N TYR A 127 -10.56 3.73 12.92
CA TYR A 127 -10.49 3.09 11.59
C TYR A 127 -10.99 1.65 11.55
N THR A 128 -11.11 1.00 12.71
CA THR A 128 -11.73 -0.33 12.80
C THR A 128 -13.24 -0.28 13.01
N ASP A 129 -13.88 0.89 12.91
CA ASP A 129 -15.27 1.13 13.29
C ASP A 129 -15.58 0.60 14.71
N HIS A 130 -14.64 0.86 15.63
CA HIS A 130 -14.68 0.40 17.01
C HIS A 130 -14.82 -1.12 17.20
N SER A 131 -14.56 -1.93 16.17
CA SER A 131 -14.51 -3.40 16.28
C SER A 131 -13.34 -3.86 17.18
N VAL A 132 -12.28 -3.05 17.23
CA VAL A 132 -11.12 -3.22 18.12
C VAL A 132 -11.19 -2.20 19.25
N THR A 133 -10.93 -2.66 20.47
CA THR A 133 -10.80 -1.79 21.64
C THR A 133 -9.34 -1.44 21.94
N LYS A 134 -9.10 -0.29 22.57
CA LYS A 134 -7.75 0.13 23.01
C LYS A 134 -7.09 -0.90 23.94
N GLN A 135 -7.88 -1.55 24.81
CA GLN A 135 -7.37 -2.59 25.71
C GLN A 135 -6.92 -3.85 24.96
N GLN A 136 -7.64 -4.25 23.90
CA GLN A 136 -7.20 -5.33 23.03
C GLN A 136 -5.91 -4.96 22.32
N LEU A 137 -5.83 -3.74 21.78
CA LEU A 137 -4.66 -3.22 21.08
C LEU A 137 -3.39 -3.28 21.96
N TRP A 138 -3.47 -2.84 23.22
CA TRP A 138 -2.35 -2.92 24.17
C TRP A 138 -1.91 -4.35 24.49
N ARG A 139 -2.87 -5.27 24.66
CA ARG A 139 -2.56 -6.68 24.92
C ARG A 139 -1.91 -7.34 23.71
N TRP A 140 -2.43 -7.03 22.52
CA TRP A 140 -1.91 -7.57 21.27
C TRP A 140 -0.57 -6.97 20.90
N GLU A 141 -0.30 -5.71 21.24
CA GLU A 141 1.01 -5.10 21.06
C GLU A 141 2.10 -5.93 21.75
N LEU A 142 1.90 -6.25 23.03
CA LEU A 142 2.82 -7.11 23.78
C LEU A 142 2.88 -8.54 23.23
N LEU A 143 1.75 -9.09 22.77
CA LEU A 143 1.72 -10.42 22.16
C LEU A 143 2.56 -10.46 20.88
N VAL A 144 2.34 -9.53 19.96
CA VAL A 144 3.06 -9.46 18.68
C VAL A 144 4.55 -9.24 18.93
N LEU A 145 4.93 -8.30 19.80
CA LEU A 145 6.33 -8.08 20.18
C LEU A 145 6.98 -9.34 20.76
N SER A 146 6.27 -10.05 21.64
CA SER A 146 6.76 -11.30 22.25
C SER A 146 6.98 -12.40 21.20
N GLN A 147 6.02 -12.61 20.30
CA GLN A 147 6.12 -13.63 19.25
C GLN A 147 7.21 -13.31 18.22
N LEU A 148 7.38 -12.03 17.90
CA LEU A 148 8.48 -11.55 17.06
C LEU A 148 9.81 -11.43 17.82
N LYS A 149 9.87 -11.79 19.10
CA LYS A 149 11.07 -11.72 19.95
C LYS A 149 11.70 -10.32 19.97
N TRP A 150 10.86 -9.28 19.93
CA TRP A 150 11.25 -7.87 19.86
C TRP A 150 12.09 -7.50 18.63
N ASP A 151 12.17 -8.38 17.64
CA ASP A 151 12.90 -8.17 16.40
C ASP A 151 12.01 -7.46 15.38
N ILE A 152 11.81 -6.17 15.62
CA ILE A 152 10.94 -5.28 14.85
C ILE A 152 11.71 -4.40 13.85
N SER A 153 13.05 -4.36 13.91
CA SER A 153 13.86 -3.56 12.99
C SER A 153 14.04 -4.23 11.61
N ALA A 154 12.94 -4.69 11.01
CA ALA A 154 12.97 -5.37 9.73
C ALA A 154 13.35 -4.40 8.60
N VAL A 155 14.20 -4.89 7.70
CA VAL A 155 14.56 -4.18 6.48
C VAL A 155 13.41 -4.30 5.48
N THR A 156 13.04 -3.19 4.87
CA THR A 156 11.94 -3.08 3.90
C THR A 156 12.49 -2.72 2.52
N PRO A 157 11.72 -2.92 1.42
CA PRO A 157 12.20 -2.55 0.09
C PRO A 157 12.50 -1.05 -0.05
N HIS A 158 11.79 -0.21 0.71
CA HIS A 158 12.02 1.23 0.79
C HIS A 158 13.43 1.59 1.27
N ASP A 159 13.99 0.82 2.21
CA ASP A 159 15.34 1.04 2.73
C ASP A 159 16.40 0.90 1.61
N PHE A 160 16.14 0.09 0.58
CA PHE A 160 17.04 -0.10 -0.57
C PHE A 160 16.91 0.98 -1.63
N LEU A 161 15.76 1.65 -1.77
CA LEU A 161 15.51 2.62 -2.85
C LEU A 161 16.59 3.69 -2.91
N LYS A 162 16.88 4.35 -1.78
CA LYS A 162 17.89 5.42 -1.70
C LYS A 162 19.28 4.91 -2.11
N HIS A 163 19.66 3.70 -1.70
CA HIS A 163 20.94 3.10 -2.04
C HIS A 163 21.08 2.75 -3.52
N LEU A 164 20.02 2.23 -4.12
CA LEU A 164 19.98 1.84 -5.53
C LEU A 164 20.03 3.08 -6.42
N PHE A 165 19.16 4.04 -6.15
CA PHE A 165 19.09 5.29 -6.88
C PHE A 165 20.40 6.09 -6.88
N ASN A 166 21.09 6.17 -5.74
CA ASN A 166 22.39 6.85 -5.66
C ASN A 166 23.49 6.18 -6.50
N ARG A 167 23.33 4.89 -6.86
CA ARG A 167 24.31 4.11 -7.66
C ARG A 167 23.92 3.96 -9.12
N LEU A 168 22.68 4.33 -9.46
CA LEU A 168 22.22 4.43 -10.83
C LEU A 168 22.76 5.73 -11.47
N PRO A 169 22.97 5.76 -12.80
CA PRO A 169 23.37 6.98 -13.48
C PRO A 169 22.32 8.10 -13.27
N PRO A 170 22.73 9.38 -13.23
CA PRO A 170 21.81 10.50 -13.06
C PRO A 170 20.80 10.52 -14.22
N LEU A 171 19.57 10.10 -13.91
CA LEU A 171 18.52 9.83 -14.90
C LEU A 171 18.06 11.12 -15.60
N ASP A 172 18.00 12.20 -14.84
CA ASP A 172 17.48 13.49 -15.29
C ASP A 172 18.42 14.12 -16.32
N GLU A 173 19.70 14.29 -15.96
CA GLU A 173 20.73 14.86 -16.82
C GLU A 173 20.95 14.05 -18.10
N LYS A 174 20.91 12.71 -17.99
CA LYS A 174 21.31 11.83 -19.08
C LYS A 174 20.17 11.48 -20.04
N TRP A 175 18.95 11.39 -19.53
CA TRP A 175 17.81 10.86 -20.29
C TRP A 175 16.53 11.67 -20.15
N ASN A 176 16.54 12.83 -19.46
CA ASN A 176 15.36 13.66 -19.23
C ASN A 176 14.21 12.84 -18.60
N ILE A 177 14.56 12.10 -17.55
CA ILE A 177 13.65 11.27 -16.75
C ILE A 177 13.68 11.80 -15.33
N SER A 178 12.53 12.29 -14.87
CA SER A 178 12.38 12.80 -13.51
C SER A 178 12.63 11.68 -12.49
N TYR A 179 13.64 11.91 -11.65
CA TYR A 179 13.97 11.05 -10.53
C TYR A 179 12.78 10.85 -9.58
N GLU A 180 12.11 11.95 -9.22
CA GLU A 180 10.96 11.95 -8.32
C GLU A 180 9.81 11.11 -8.87
N MET A 181 9.55 11.20 -10.18
CA MET A 181 8.53 10.40 -10.85
C MET A 181 8.83 8.89 -10.71
N VAL A 182 10.05 8.47 -11.03
CA VAL A 182 10.46 7.05 -10.93
C VAL A 182 10.43 6.57 -9.49
N GLN A 183 10.89 7.41 -8.54
CA GLN A 183 10.85 7.08 -7.11
C GLN A 183 9.42 6.89 -6.62
N LYS A 184 8.48 7.79 -7.00
CA LYS A 184 7.06 7.67 -6.65
C LYS A 184 6.46 6.39 -7.22
N HIS A 185 6.72 6.07 -8.49
CA HIS A 185 6.24 4.84 -9.13
C HIS A 185 6.79 3.60 -8.43
N ALA A 186 8.10 3.57 -8.13
CA ALA A 186 8.71 2.44 -7.45
C ALA A 186 8.12 2.22 -6.04
N LYS A 187 7.87 3.29 -5.28
CA LYS A 187 7.19 3.22 -3.97
C LYS A 187 5.78 2.65 -4.08
N THR A 188 4.97 3.14 -5.03
CA THR A 188 3.63 2.60 -5.28
C THR A 188 3.69 1.10 -5.60
N LEU A 189 4.62 0.69 -6.47
CA LEU A 189 4.80 -0.72 -6.80
C LEU A 189 5.19 -1.58 -5.59
N ILE A 190 6.07 -1.08 -4.71
CA ILE A 190 6.43 -1.76 -3.46
C ILE A 190 5.20 -1.94 -2.57
N THR A 191 4.39 -0.90 -2.41
CA THR A 191 3.14 -0.96 -1.65
C THR A 191 2.17 -1.99 -2.23
N LEU A 192 1.99 -2.02 -3.55
CA LEU A 192 1.16 -3.03 -4.22
C LEU A 192 1.72 -4.45 -4.01
N CYS A 193 3.03 -4.64 -4.11
CA CYS A 193 3.67 -5.94 -3.83
C CYS A 193 3.37 -6.41 -2.40
N ALA A 194 3.39 -5.51 -1.42
CA ALA A 194 3.15 -5.86 -0.02
C ALA A 194 1.72 -6.35 0.25
N ARG A 195 0.73 -6.03 -0.61
CA ARG A 195 -0.65 -6.55 -0.54
C ARG A 195 -0.76 -8.03 -0.94
N GLU A 196 0.12 -8.49 -1.82
CA GLU A 196 0.10 -9.83 -2.37
C GLU A 196 1.00 -10.76 -1.55
N PHE A 197 0.45 -11.83 -0.98
CA PHE A 197 1.21 -12.76 -0.12
C PHE A 197 2.41 -13.39 -0.85
N THR A 198 2.33 -13.54 -2.17
CA THR A 198 3.43 -14.09 -3.00
C THR A 198 4.76 -13.35 -2.81
N PHE A 199 4.74 -12.02 -2.62
CA PHE A 199 5.97 -11.23 -2.47
C PHE A 199 6.60 -11.35 -1.07
N SER A 200 5.89 -11.86 -0.06
CA SER A 200 6.45 -12.10 1.29
C SER A 200 7.62 -13.11 1.29
N ARG A 201 7.74 -13.90 0.21
CA ARG A 201 8.82 -14.89 -0.01
C ARG A 201 10.04 -14.30 -0.72
N TYR A 202 9.94 -13.07 -1.24
CA TYR A 202 11.03 -12.40 -1.93
C TYR A 202 11.82 -11.52 -0.97
N HIS A 203 13.14 -11.45 -1.19
CA HIS A 203 13.99 -10.52 -0.46
C HIS A 203 13.59 -9.07 -0.77
N PRO A 204 13.52 -8.18 0.23
CA PRO A 204 13.22 -6.77 0.03
C PRO A 204 14.08 -6.07 -1.03
N SER A 205 15.36 -6.45 -1.16
CA SER A 205 16.26 -5.94 -2.19
C SER A 205 15.82 -6.33 -3.62
N ILE A 206 15.32 -7.55 -3.80
CA ILE A 206 14.79 -8.05 -5.08
C ILE A 206 13.54 -7.26 -5.46
N ILE A 207 12.62 -7.07 -4.51
CA ILE A 207 11.39 -6.29 -4.72
C ILE A 207 11.78 -4.86 -5.13
N ALA A 208 12.70 -4.22 -4.39
CA ALA A 208 13.15 -2.86 -4.72
C ALA A 208 13.77 -2.75 -6.12
N CYS A 209 14.63 -3.71 -6.50
CA CYS A 209 15.22 -3.76 -7.84
C CYS A 209 14.16 -3.93 -8.92
N ALA A 210 13.23 -4.86 -8.73
CA ALA A 210 12.15 -5.13 -9.69
C ALA A 210 11.19 -3.93 -9.81
N SER A 211 10.83 -3.29 -8.70
CA SER A 211 9.99 -2.08 -8.70
C SER A 211 10.67 -0.91 -9.41
N ILE A 212 11.97 -0.69 -9.22
CA ILE A 212 12.73 0.34 -9.96
C ILE A 212 12.77 -0.01 -11.45
N ALA A 213 13.03 -1.26 -11.80
CA ALA A 213 13.07 -1.69 -13.19
C ALA A 213 11.71 -1.51 -13.89
N SER A 214 10.62 -1.94 -13.26
CA SER A 214 9.25 -1.76 -13.77
C SER A 214 8.90 -0.27 -13.90
N ALA A 215 9.22 0.55 -12.89
CA ALA A 215 9.01 1.99 -12.93
C ALA A 215 9.78 2.67 -14.08
N LEU A 216 11.05 2.31 -14.29
CA LEU A 216 11.88 2.84 -15.38
C LEU A 216 11.33 2.43 -16.76
N CYS A 217 10.89 1.17 -16.91
CA CYS A 217 10.22 0.71 -18.10
C CYS A 217 8.93 1.50 -18.38
N GLY A 218 8.10 1.71 -17.35
CA GLY A 218 6.84 2.45 -17.44
C GLY A 218 7.00 3.90 -17.87
N VAL A 219 8.07 4.59 -17.45
CA VAL A 219 8.37 5.98 -17.87
C VAL A 219 9.08 6.06 -19.24
N GLY A 220 9.28 4.93 -19.91
CA GLY A 220 9.89 4.86 -21.23
C GLY A 220 11.42 4.99 -21.23
N TRP A 221 12.10 4.57 -20.15
CA TRP A 221 13.57 4.62 -20.06
C TRP A 221 14.26 3.87 -21.21
N ILE A 222 13.73 2.72 -21.63
CA ILE A 222 14.27 1.93 -22.75
C ILE A 222 14.33 2.78 -24.04
N TYR A 223 13.24 3.47 -24.37
CA TYR A 223 13.16 4.32 -25.57
C TYR A 223 14.08 5.54 -25.48
N LYS A 224 14.15 6.19 -24.32
CA LYS A 224 14.96 7.40 -24.11
C LYS A 224 16.46 7.10 -24.02
N SER A 225 16.83 5.94 -23.47
CA SER A 225 18.23 5.57 -23.26
C SER A 225 18.84 4.77 -24.40
N GLY A 226 18.01 4.14 -25.24
CA GLY A 226 18.44 3.20 -26.27
C GLY A 226 19.05 1.91 -25.70
N ARG A 227 18.84 1.62 -24.41
CA ARG A 227 19.37 0.44 -23.72
C ARG A 227 18.30 -0.61 -23.54
N SER A 228 18.73 -1.86 -23.40
CA SER A 228 17.84 -2.99 -23.13
C SER A 228 17.47 -3.10 -21.65
N LEU A 229 16.39 -3.82 -21.36
CA LEU A 229 16.06 -4.22 -19.99
C LEU A 229 17.19 -5.07 -19.38
N GLU A 230 17.85 -5.92 -20.18
CA GLU A 230 18.98 -6.74 -19.72
C GLU A 230 20.14 -5.87 -19.21
N ASP A 231 20.43 -4.74 -19.85
CA ASP A 231 21.46 -3.80 -19.38
C ASP A 231 21.13 -3.21 -18.01
N LEU A 232 19.85 -2.90 -17.77
CA LEU A 232 19.39 -2.38 -16.48
C LEU A 232 19.49 -3.45 -15.39
N LEU A 233 19.05 -4.67 -15.69
CA LEU A 233 19.14 -5.79 -14.76
C LEU A 233 20.60 -6.14 -14.45
N GLN A 234 21.47 -6.14 -15.45
CA GLN A 234 22.90 -6.33 -15.27
C GLN A 234 23.47 -5.25 -14.35
N ARG A 235 23.07 -3.99 -14.53
CA ARG A 235 23.51 -2.89 -13.65
C ARG A 235 23.00 -3.05 -12.21
N LEU A 236 21.76 -3.48 -12.03
CA LEU A 236 21.22 -3.76 -10.70
C LEU A 236 21.96 -4.93 -10.03
N THR A 237 22.26 -5.98 -10.78
CA THR A 237 23.09 -7.12 -10.35
C THR A 237 24.51 -6.67 -9.96
N GLU A 238 25.14 -5.76 -10.69
CA GLU A 238 26.45 -5.20 -10.30
C GLU A 238 26.40 -4.45 -8.95
N ILE A 239 25.27 -3.80 -8.65
CA ILE A 239 25.10 -3.01 -7.42
C ILE A 239 24.82 -3.91 -6.22
N THR A 240 23.94 -4.91 -6.38
CA THR A 240 23.42 -5.72 -5.26
C THR A 240 24.07 -7.09 -5.16
N ASN A 241 24.78 -7.54 -6.21
CA ASN A 241 25.28 -8.90 -6.36
C ASN A 241 24.16 -9.97 -6.32
N ILE A 242 22.94 -9.60 -6.74
CA ILE A 242 21.79 -10.49 -6.87
C ILE A 242 21.72 -10.98 -8.32
N GLU A 243 21.51 -12.29 -8.51
CA GLU A 243 21.37 -12.85 -9.87
C GLU A 243 20.16 -12.26 -10.60
N LYS A 244 20.38 -11.87 -11.86
CA LYS A 244 19.36 -11.24 -12.71
C LYS A 244 18.08 -12.05 -12.84
N ASP A 245 18.16 -13.38 -12.78
CA ASP A 245 17.03 -14.28 -12.94
C ASP A 245 16.01 -14.12 -11.81
N TYR A 246 16.46 -13.87 -10.58
CA TYR A 246 15.56 -13.61 -9.45
C TYR A 246 14.83 -12.27 -9.60
N VAL A 247 15.54 -11.24 -10.06
CA VAL A 247 14.95 -9.91 -10.31
C VAL A 247 13.97 -9.98 -11.47
N GLN A 248 14.30 -10.68 -12.55
CA GLN A 248 13.43 -10.88 -13.71
C GLN A 248 12.15 -11.65 -13.37
N GLN A 249 12.26 -12.68 -12.52
CA GLN A 249 11.08 -13.42 -12.02
C GLN A 249 10.15 -12.50 -11.22
N CYS A 250 10.71 -11.74 -10.27
CA CYS A 250 9.94 -10.78 -9.48
C CYS A 250 9.30 -9.70 -10.37
N LEU A 251 10.03 -9.17 -11.35
CA LEU A 251 9.54 -8.19 -12.32
C LEU A 251 8.34 -8.74 -13.11
N THR A 252 8.42 -9.97 -13.58
CA THR A 252 7.33 -10.63 -14.32
C THR A 252 6.07 -10.78 -13.46
N LEU A 253 6.22 -11.04 -12.16
CA LEU A 253 5.11 -11.10 -11.21
C LEU A 253 4.49 -9.72 -10.96
N ILE A 254 5.31 -8.68 -10.82
CA ILE A 254 4.83 -7.29 -10.70
C ILE A 254 4.03 -6.90 -11.94
N ASP A 255 4.56 -7.16 -13.14
CA ASP A 255 3.88 -6.83 -14.38
C ASP A 255 2.57 -7.62 -14.54
N LYS A 256 2.53 -8.87 -14.06
CA LYS A 256 1.28 -9.65 -14.02
C LYS A 256 0.26 -9.02 -13.06
N MET A 257 0.69 -8.69 -11.85
CA MET A 257 -0.17 -8.04 -10.85
C MET A 257 -0.77 -6.74 -11.38
N ILE A 258 0.03 -5.87 -12.03
CA ILE A 258 -0.47 -4.61 -12.62
C ILE A 258 -1.52 -4.89 -13.70
N ARG A 259 -1.27 -5.87 -14.58
CA ARG A 259 -2.24 -6.27 -15.61
C ARG A 259 -3.54 -6.74 -14.98
N ASP A 260 -3.47 -7.65 -14.01
CA ASP A 260 -4.64 -8.21 -13.34
C ASP A 260 -5.47 -7.11 -12.65
N SER A 261 -4.83 -6.11 -12.02
CA SER A 261 -5.51 -4.94 -11.45
C SER A 261 -6.22 -4.09 -12.51
N SER A 262 -5.60 -3.84 -13.66
CA SER A 262 -6.19 -3.05 -14.74
C SER A 262 -7.43 -3.70 -15.37
N TYR A 263 -7.48 -5.03 -15.43
CA TYR A 263 -8.65 -5.76 -15.93
C TYR A 263 -9.84 -5.67 -14.97
N LEU A 264 -9.58 -5.79 -13.66
CA LEU A 264 -10.62 -5.66 -12.64
C LEU A 264 -11.25 -4.26 -12.65
N GLU A 265 -10.47 -3.21 -12.83
CA GLU A 265 -10.98 -1.84 -12.97
C GLU A 265 -11.88 -1.67 -14.21
N GLN A 266 -11.55 -2.31 -15.33
CA GLN A 266 -12.34 -2.26 -16.56
C GLN A 266 -13.65 -3.06 -16.46
N GLU A 267 -13.65 -4.19 -15.75
CA GLU A 267 -14.85 -5.01 -15.52
C GLU A 267 -15.84 -4.30 -14.59
N VAL A 268 -15.35 -3.64 -13.53
CA VAL A 268 -16.22 -2.87 -12.61
C VAL A 268 -16.87 -1.69 -13.34
N GLN A 269 -16.10 -0.96 -14.16
CA GLN A 269 -16.64 0.14 -14.97
C GLN A 269 -17.66 -0.33 -16.01
N SER A 270 -17.48 -1.51 -16.61
CA SER A 270 -18.43 -2.05 -17.59
C SER A 270 -19.71 -2.62 -16.95
N GLN A 271 -19.63 -3.18 -15.75
CA GLN A 271 -20.81 -3.62 -14.99
C GLN A 271 -21.65 -2.44 -14.47
N GLU A 272 -21.00 -1.37 -14.00
CA GLU A 272 -21.66 -0.12 -13.64
C GLU A 272 -22.44 0.44 -14.84
N VAL A 273 -21.82 0.56 -16.02
CA VAL A 273 -22.49 1.07 -17.23
C VAL A 273 -23.72 0.24 -17.63
N THR A 274 -23.69 -1.09 -17.47
CA THR A 274 -24.87 -1.94 -17.76
C THR A 274 -26.00 -1.84 -16.73
N SER A 275 -25.72 -1.38 -15.50
CA SER A 275 -26.73 -1.18 -14.46
C SER A 275 -27.63 0.04 -14.74
N TYR A 276 -27.15 1.03 -15.47
CA TYR A 276 -27.91 2.26 -15.76
C TYR A 276 -28.79 2.15 -17.02
N ASP A 277 -28.50 1.18 -17.90
CA ASP A 277 -29.16 1.04 -19.20
C ASP A 277 -30.28 -0.03 -19.23
N ALA A 278 -30.50 -0.74 -18.12
CA ALA A 278 -31.48 -1.83 -18.05
C ALA A 278 -32.94 -1.40 -17.77
N THR A 279 -33.27 -0.10 -17.74
CA THR A 279 -34.65 0.40 -17.51
C THR A 279 -35.38 0.98 -18.72
N LEU A 280 -34.84 0.90 -19.93
CA LEU A 280 -35.53 1.40 -21.13
C LEU A 280 -35.86 0.27 -22.12
N ARG A 281 -37.08 -0.27 -22.02
CA ARG A 281 -37.68 -1.08 -23.08
C ARG A 281 -38.14 -0.15 -24.22
N PRO A 282 -37.74 -0.37 -25.47
CA PRO A 282 -38.22 0.42 -26.60
C PRO A 282 -39.48 -0.21 -27.21
N GLY A 283 -40.57 0.55 -27.21
CA GLY A 283 -41.75 0.24 -28.03
C GLY A 283 -43.05 0.56 -27.33
N GLU A 284 -43.59 1.76 -27.56
CA GLU A 284 -44.97 1.94 -28.04
C GLU A 284 -45.23 3.41 -28.38
N SER A 285 -45.95 3.59 -29.47
CA SER A 285 -46.09 4.79 -30.28
C SER A 285 -46.99 5.85 -29.63
N THR A 286 -46.55 7.11 -29.63
CA THR A 286 -47.36 8.28 -29.23
C THR A 286 -48.53 8.57 -30.19
N PRO A 287 -49.71 8.96 -29.66
CA PRO A 287 -50.61 9.92 -30.30
C PRO A 287 -50.74 11.24 -29.48
N PRO A 288 -51.28 12.33 -30.09
CA PRO A 288 -51.06 13.72 -29.70
C PRO A 288 -52.03 14.26 -28.61
N PRO A 289 -51.83 15.50 -28.10
CA PRO A 289 -52.33 15.94 -26.79
C PRO A 289 -53.69 16.66 -26.88
N MET A 290 -54.49 16.60 -25.80
CA MET A 290 -55.13 17.75 -25.12
C MET A 290 -56.18 17.34 -24.08
N GLU A 291 -56.14 18.07 -22.95
CA GLU A 291 -57.25 18.49 -22.06
C GLU A 291 -58.03 17.47 -21.20
N LYS A 292 -57.81 17.46 -19.87
CA LYS A 292 -58.64 18.15 -18.83
C LYS A 292 -58.43 17.59 -17.40
N ASN A 293 -58.30 18.54 -16.47
CA ASN A 293 -58.79 18.61 -15.08
C ASN A 293 -58.41 17.60 -13.96
N GLN A 294 -57.92 18.21 -12.86
CA GLN A 294 -58.24 17.96 -11.42
C GLN A 294 -57.83 16.59 -10.84
N GLU A 295 -57.23 16.41 -9.65
CA GLU A 295 -57.10 17.19 -8.42
C GLU A 295 -56.06 16.53 -7.49
N HIS A 296 -55.46 17.32 -6.59
CA HIS A 296 -54.90 17.01 -5.25
C HIS A 296 -54.12 15.71 -4.97
N SER A 297 -52.88 15.83 -4.46
CA SER A 297 -52.65 15.91 -3.00
C SER A 297 -51.15 15.89 -2.63
N THR A 298 -50.70 17.01 -2.07
CA THR A 298 -49.64 17.25 -1.07
C THR A 298 -48.56 16.20 -0.77
N ALA A 299 -47.30 16.60 -0.92
CA ALA A 299 -46.23 16.29 0.03
C ALA A 299 -45.32 17.52 0.16
N LEU A 300 -45.51 18.31 1.22
CA LEU A 300 -44.65 19.44 1.60
C LEU A 300 -43.55 18.93 2.54
N THR A 301 -42.31 19.27 2.21
CA THR A 301 -41.12 19.15 3.06
C THR A 301 -41.09 20.26 4.12
N PRO A 302 -40.62 20.00 5.35
CA PRO A 302 -40.71 20.95 6.45
C PRO A 302 -39.38 21.67 6.68
N THR A 303 -39.26 22.91 6.19
CA THR A 303 -38.38 23.94 6.76
C THR A 303 -38.79 25.28 6.19
N ASP A 304 -39.55 26.06 6.95
CA ASP A 304 -39.34 27.51 7.08
C ASP A 304 -40.19 28.04 8.25
N VAL A 305 -39.48 28.58 9.24
CA VAL A 305 -40.01 29.21 10.44
C VAL A 305 -40.27 30.67 10.11
N HIS A 306 -41.51 31.14 10.27
CA HIS A 306 -41.79 32.56 10.42
C HIS A 306 -42.83 32.81 11.52
N ASP A 307 -42.29 33.42 12.59
CA ASP A 307 -42.82 34.50 13.40
C ASP A 307 -43.97 34.29 14.40
N ILE A 308 -43.55 34.55 15.64
CA ILE A 308 -44.23 34.77 16.90
C ILE A 308 -45.27 35.87 16.79
N HIS A 309 -46.44 35.71 17.44
CA HIS A 309 -47.12 36.83 18.10
C HIS A 309 -47.94 36.36 19.32
N PHE A 310 -47.52 36.86 20.48
CA PHE A 310 -48.15 37.03 21.80
C PHE A 310 -48.97 35.90 22.43
#